data_AF-A0A8W7PR03-F1
#
_entry.id   AF-A0A8W7PR03-F1
#
_cell.length_a   1.000
_cell.length_b   1.000
_cell.length_c   1.000
_cell.angle_alpha   90.00
_cell.angle_beta   90.00
_cell.angle_gamma   90.00
#
_symmetry.space_group_name_H-M   'P 1'
#
loop_
_entity.id
_entity.type
_entity.pdbx_description
1 polymer ?
#
loop_
_entity_poly.entity_id
_entity_poly.type
_entity_poly.pdbx_seq_one_letter_code
_entity_poly.pdbx_strand_id
1 'polypeptide(L)'
;LFVCFVSAYVFQPEEIHETHCRVYNIIPSISAITGVSPQRYLWRVSIALHIGPRFIIAFVYRNWYRAMVAGLNDPARVTKACRMINIVYWLNLVEISALCGVTYISNKENYPLHEKVFIIFMTTSLSYMLATLKLLKILQPDGPQTPNEESSLRYKQAFFALSIASTVGLILFFLKHRFLCQDLGTVDGPCA
;
A
#
# COMPACT_ATOMS: atom_id res chain seq x y z
N LEU A 1 -7.20 12.48 0.51
CA LEU A 1 -7.21 11.80 1.83
C LEU A 1 -7.58 12.73 2.97
N PHE A 2 -6.83 13.82 3.22
CA PHE A 2 -7.14 14.75 4.33
C PHE A 2 -8.57 15.29 4.30
N VAL A 3 -9.04 15.75 3.13
CA VAL A 3 -10.43 16.20 2.94
C VAL A 3 -11.44 15.08 3.22
N CYS A 4 -11.18 13.85 2.76
CA CYS A 4 -12.03 12.69 3.08
C CYS A 4 -12.07 12.43 4.59
N PHE A 5 -10.92 12.48 5.27
CA PHE A 5 -10.79 12.24 6.70
C PHE A 5 -11.59 13.26 7.51
N VAL A 6 -11.36 14.57 7.29
CA VAL A 6 -12.03 15.63 8.04
C VAL A 6 -13.53 15.62 7.79
N SER A 7 -13.96 15.50 6.54
CA SER A 7 -15.39 15.49 6.21
C SER A 7 -16.11 14.26 6.77
N ALA A 8 -15.52 13.07 6.68
CA ALA A 8 -16.14 11.87 7.25
C ALA A 8 -16.22 11.97 8.79
N TYR A 9 -15.17 12.46 9.44
CA TYR A 9 -15.13 12.60 10.90
C TYR A 9 -16.19 13.57 11.43
N VAL A 10 -16.44 14.68 10.73
CA VAL A 10 -17.41 15.70 11.15
C VAL A 10 -18.85 15.30 10.81
N PHE A 11 -19.09 14.78 9.61
CA PHE A 11 -20.46 14.60 9.11
C PHE A 11 -20.98 13.16 9.23
N GLN A 12 -20.11 12.15 9.36
CA GLN A 12 -20.48 10.73 9.37
C GLN A 12 -19.70 9.93 10.43
N PRO A 13 -19.67 10.37 11.70
CA PRO A 13 -18.90 9.69 12.74
C PRO A 13 -19.42 8.26 13.00
N GLU A 14 -20.74 8.02 13.03
CA GLU A 14 -21.28 6.68 13.31
C GLU A 14 -20.88 5.66 12.25
N GLU A 15 -20.97 6.02 10.97
CA GLU A 15 -20.66 5.11 9.86
C GLU A 15 -19.18 4.71 9.74
N ILE A 16 -18.26 5.52 10.26
CA ILE A 16 -16.81 5.26 10.15
C ILE A 16 -16.23 4.66 11.44
N HIS A 17 -16.81 4.95 12.60
CA HIS A 17 -16.34 4.45 13.89
C HIS A 17 -17.01 3.12 14.28
N GLU A 18 -18.21 2.80 13.76
CA GLU A 18 -18.82 1.50 13.98
C GLU A 18 -18.14 0.40 13.16
N THR A 19 -17.60 -0.60 13.86
CA THR A 19 -17.04 -1.80 13.26
C THR A 19 -18.12 -2.88 13.11
N HIS A 20 -17.84 -3.91 12.32
CA HIS A 20 -18.72 -5.09 12.18
C HIS A 20 -19.04 -5.76 13.54
N CYS A 21 -18.20 -5.56 14.55
CA CYS A 21 -18.40 -6.05 15.91
C CYS A 21 -19.14 -5.07 16.83
N ARG A 22 -19.66 -3.94 16.31
CA ARG A 22 -20.26 -2.82 17.08
C ARG A 22 -19.36 -2.26 18.19
N VAL A 23 -18.03 -2.38 18.02
CA VAL A 23 -17.04 -1.74 18.90
C VAL A 23 -16.59 -0.44 18.26
N TYR A 24 -16.59 0.64 19.05
CA TYR A 24 -16.16 1.96 18.61
C TYR A 24 -14.66 1.96 18.31
N ASN A 25 -14.30 2.22 17.04
CA ASN A 25 -12.92 2.37 16.63
C ASN A 25 -12.51 3.85 16.59
N ILE A 26 -11.71 4.29 17.57
CA ILE A 26 -11.29 5.70 17.76
C ILE A 26 -10.65 6.30 16.49
N ILE A 27 -9.89 5.52 15.72
CA ILE A 27 -9.28 5.97 14.48
C ILE A 27 -9.79 5.10 13.33
N PRO A 28 -10.75 5.59 12.53
CA PRO A 28 -11.31 4.82 11.42
C PRO A 28 -10.24 4.52 10.37
N SER A 29 -10.29 3.32 9.80
CA SER A 29 -9.36 2.93 8.72
C SER A 29 -9.58 3.76 7.46
N ILE A 30 -8.55 3.89 6.61
CA ILE A 30 -8.69 4.60 5.32
C ILE A 30 -9.81 3.98 4.47
N SER A 31 -9.92 2.65 4.44
CA SER A 31 -10.98 1.95 3.71
C SER A 31 -12.38 2.25 4.26
N ALA A 32 -12.53 2.52 5.56
CA ALA A 32 -13.82 2.94 6.14
C ALA A 32 -14.18 4.37 5.69
N ILE A 33 -13.24 5.31 5.83
CA ILE A 33 -13.41 6.72 5.46
C ILE A 33 -13.69 6.89 3.96
N THR A 34 -12.99 6.11 3.14
CA THR A 34 -13.12 6.15 1.67
C THR A 34 -14.20 5.22 1.13
N GLY A 35 -14.86 4.46 2.02
CA GLY A 35 -15.99 3.59 1.70
C GLY A 35 -17.36 4.28 1.82
N VAL A 36 -17.44 5.40 2.54
CA VAL A 36 -18.69 6.16 2.76
C VAL A 36 -18.91 7.24 1.70
N SER A 37 -20.17 7.55 1.40
CA SER A 37 -20.53 8.61 0.44
C SER A 37 -20.74 9.93 1.17
N PRO A 38 -20.24 11.08 0.64
CA PRO A 38 -19.69 11.28 -0.71
C PRO A 38 -18.17 11.04 -0.88
N GLN A 39 -17.42 10.77 0.18
CA GLN A 39 -15.95 10.69 0.22
C GLN A 39 -15.40 9.60 -0.70
N ARG A 40 -16.16 8.51 -0.88
CA ARG A 40 -15.89 7.43 -1.84
C ARG A 40 -15.71 7.95 -3.26
N TYR A 41 -16.55 8.88 -3.71
CA TYR A 41 -16.45 9.45 -5.05
C TYR A 41 -15.21 10.34 -5.19
N LEU A 42 -14.96 11.19 -4.20
CA LEU A 42 -13.75 12.03 -4.15
C LEU A 42 -12.48 11.16 -4.21
N TRP A 43 -12.45 10.08 -3.42
CA TRP A 43 -11.34 9.15 -3.39
C TRP A 43 -11.13 8.44 -4.72
N ARG A 44 -12.19 7.90 -5.33
CA ARG A 44 -12.13 7.22 -6.63
C ARG A 44 -11.61 8.12 -7.74
N VAL A 45 -12.11 9.35 -7.83
CA VAL A 45 -11.64 10.34 -8.82
C VAL A 45 -10.16 10.65 -8.59
N SER A 46 -9.76 10.88 -7.34
CA SER A 46 -8.35 11.13 -7.00
C SER A 46 -7.45 9.99 -7.45
N ILE A 47 -7.82 8.74 -7.13
CA ILE A 47 -7.04 7.56 -7.50
C ILE A 47 -7.02 7.36 -9.02
N ALA A 48 -8.15 7.55 -9.72
CA ALA A 48 -8.21 7.47 -11.18
C ALA A 48 -7.24 8.45 -11.85
N LEU A 49 -7.19 9.69 -11.37
CA LEU A 49 -6.26 10.71 -11.87
C LEU A 49 -4.78 10.35 -11.64
N HIS A 50 -4.47 9.67 -10.53
CA HIS A 50 -3.10 9.27 -10.21
C HIS A 50 -2.65 7.96 -10.86
N ILE A 51 -3.57 7.02 -11.15
CA ILE A 51 -3.21 5.70 -11.70
C ILE A 51 -2.55 5.80 -13.08
N GLY A 52 -3.11 6.60 -13.99
CA GLY A 52 -2.58 6.76 -15.34
C GLY A 52 -1.11 7.20 -15.36
N PRO A 53 -0.76 8.32 -14.72
CA PRO A 53 0.64 8.76 -14.58
C PRO A 53 1.55 7.71 -13.94
N ARG A 54 1.07 6.96 -12.94
CA ARG A 54 1.88 5.92 -12.27
C ARG A 54 2.28 4.79 -13.22
N PHE A 55 1.37 4.34 -14.10
CA PHE A 55 1.70 3.33 -15.10
C PHE A 55 2.76 3.82 -16.10
N ILE A 56 2.65 5.08 -16.54
CA ILE A 56 3.66 5.70 -17.43
C ILE A 56 5.02 5.77 -16.72
N ILE A 57 5.04 6.26 -15.48
CA ILE A 57 6.25 6.37 -14.66
C ILE A 57 6.91 4.99 -14.47
N ALA A 58 6.14 3.93 -14.23
CA ALA A 58 6.67 2.57 -14.12
C ALA A 58 7.40 2.11 -15.39
N PHE A 59 6.85 2.44 -16.57
CA PHE A 59 7.50 2.16 -17.85
C PHE A 59 8.77 2.99 -18.07
N VAL A 60 8.73 4.29 -17.74
CA VAL A 60 9.89 5.18 -17.85
C VAL A 60 11.04 4.68 -16.94
N TYR A 61 10.75 4.32 -15.69
CA TYR A 61 11.77 3.77 -14.78
C TYR A 61 12.38 2.48 -15.31
N ARG A 62 11.58 1.58 -15.90
CA ARG A 62 12.09 0.34 -16.52
C ARG A 62 13.10 0.65 -17.62
N ASN A 63 12.82 1.62 -18.48
CA ASN A 63 13.73 2.01 -19.57
C ASN A 63 14.98 2.70 -19.03
N TRP A 64 14.82 3.57 -18.03
CA TRP A 64 15.93 4.24 -17.36
C TRP A 64 16.89 3.24 -16.69
N TYR A 65 16.36 2.24 -15.96
CA TYR A 65 17.20 1.18 -15.39
C TYR A 65 17.92 0.34 -16.45
N ARG A 66 17.26 0.05 -17.58
CA ARG A 66 17.90 -0.66 -18.70
C ARG A 66 19.05 0.15 -19.32
N ALA A 67 18.89 1.47 -19.43
CA ALA A 67 19.96 2.35 -19.89
C ALA A 67 21.16 2.32 -18.93
N MET A 68 20.94 2.31 -17.61
CA MET A 68 22.03 2.16 -16.63
C MET A 68 22.75 0.81 -16.74
N VAL A 69 22.03 -0.27 -17.04
CA VAL A 69 22.64 -1.61 -17.23
C VAL A 69 23.63 -1.64 -18.40
N ALA A 70 23.41 -0.83 -19.45
CA ALA A 70 24.32 -0.76 -20.59
C ALA A 70 25.73 -0.24 -20.22
N GLY A 71 25.87 0.47 -19.09
CA GLY A 71 27.16 0.92 -18.57
C GLY A 71 27.90 -0.11 -17.69
N LEU A 72 27.33 -1.30 -17.48
CA LEU A 72 27.96 -2.35 -16.66
C LEU A 72 28.85 -3.26 -17.52
N ASN A 73 30.09 -3.48 -17.06
CA ASN A 73 31.07 -4.33 -17.77
C ASN A 73 30.98 -5.82 -17.42
N ASP A 74 30.33 -6.19 -16.30
CA ASP A 74 30.23 -7.59 -15.84
C ASP A 74 28.96 -8.28 -16.39
N PRO A 75 29.09 -9.31 -17.24
CA PRO A 75 27.95 -10.00 -17.86
C PRO A 75 27.05 -10.76 -16.87
N ALA A 76 27.60 -11.28 -15.77
CA ALA A 76 26.82 -11.95 -14.73
C ALA A 76 25.92 -10.94 -14.01
N ARG A 77 26.47 -9.76 -13.73
CA ARG A 77 25.76 -8.65 -13.12
C ARG A 77 24.69 -8.06 -14.03
N VAL A 78 24.97 -7.89 -15.32
CA VAL A 78 24.00 -7.46 -16.34
C VAL A 78 22.79 -8.38 -16.34
N THR A 79 23.01 -9.69 -16.38
CA THR A 79 21.93 -10.69 -16.37
C THR A 79 21.07 -10.59 -15.10
N LYS A 80 21.73 -10.46 -13.93
CA LYS A 80 21.06 -10.30 -12.63
C LYS A 80 20.24 -9.01 -12.58
N ALA A 81 20.80 -7.90 -13.07
CA ALA A 81 20.13 -6.60 -13.11
C ALA A 81 18.91 -6.63 -14.03
N CYS A 82 19.03 -7.17 -15.25
CA CYS A 82 17.91 -7.34 -16.18
C CYS A 82 16.75 -8.14 -15.58
N ARG A 83 17.05 -9.25 -14.89
CA ARG A 83 16.03 -10.04 -14.18
C ARG A 83 15.36 -9.22 -13.09
N MET A 84 16.15 -8.52 -12.26
CA MET A 84 15.62 -7.70 -11.18
C MET A 84 14.78 -6.53 -11.68
N ILE A 85 15.15 -5.88 -12.80
CA ILE A 85 14.37 -4.82 -13.45
C ILE A 85 12.98 -5.33 -13.85
N ASN A 86 12.91 -6.52 -14.46
CA ASN A 86 11.61 -7.11 -14.81
C ASN A 86 10.76 -7.42 -13.57
N ILE A 87 11.38 -7.95 -12.50
CA ILE A 87 10.69 -8.20 -11.22
C ILE A 87 10.14 -6.89 -10.64
N VAL A 88 10.97 -5.85 -10.55
CA VAL A 88 10.58 -4.52 -10.04
C VAL A 88 9.44 -3.94 -10.87
N TYR A 89 9.51 -4.04 -12.20
CA TYR A 89 8.46 -3.56 -13.08
C TYR A 89 7.12 -4.27 -12.86
N TRP A 90 7.12 -5.61 -12.82
CA TRP A 90 5.89 -6.37 -12.60
C TRP A 90 5.31 -6.16 -11.21
N LEU A 91 6.15 -6.09 -10.17
CA LEU A 91 5.69 -5.75 -8.82
C LEU A 91 5.05 -4.37 -8.78
N ASN A 92 5.61 -3.37 -9.48
CA ASN A 92 5.00 -2.04 -9.58
C ASN A 92 3.63 -2.08 -10.27
N LEU A 93 3.50 -2.81 -11.40
CA LEU A 93 2.21 -2.95 -12.08
C LEU A 93 1.16 -3.63 -11.21
N VAL A 94 1.53 -4.68 -10.49
CA VAL A 94 0.63 -5.39 -9.57
C VAL A 94 0.25 -4.49 -8.38
N GLU A 95 1.18 -3.70 -7.84
CA GLU A 95 0.91 -2.73 -6.77
C GLU A 95 -0.10 -1.68 -7.21
N ILE A 96 0.10 -1.05 -8.37
CA ILE A 96 -0.83 -0.04 -8.93
C ILE A 96 -2.20 -0.66 -9.20
N SER A 97 -2.24 -1.89 -9.73
CA SER A 97 -3.49 -2.60 -10.03
C SER A 97 -4.24 -2.98 -8.75
N ALA A 98 -3.53 -3.43 -7.71
CA ALA A 98 -4.12 -3.74 -6.42
C ALA A 98 -4.62 -2.49 -5.70
N LEU A 99 -3.92 -1.35 -5.83
CA LEU A 99 -4.37 -0.04 -5.34
C LEU A 99 -5.69 0.38 -6.02
N CYS A 100 -5.82 0.13 -7.32
CA CYS A 100 -7.07 0.33 -8.04
C CYS A 100 -8.16 -0.59 -7.47
N GLY A 101 -7.88 -1.89 -7.34
CA GLY A 101 -8.81 -2.87 -6.79
C GLY A 101 -9.35 -2.50 -5.41
N VAL A 102 -8.48 -2.15 -4.46
CA VAL A 102 -8.88 -1.76 -3.09
C VAL A 102 -9.70 -0.45 -3.06
N THR A 103 -9.55 0.40 -4.08
CA THR A 103 -10.29 1.66 -4.22
C THR A 103 -11.70 1.46 -4.75
N TYR A 104 -11.88 0.53 -5.70
CA TYR A 104 -13.16 0.31 -6.37
C TYR A 104 -14.01 -0.79 -5.75
N ILE A 105 -13.39 -1.76 -5.08
CA ILE A 105 -14.10 -2.80 -4.33
C ILE A 105 -14.28 -2.28 -2.90
N SER A 106 -15.51 -1.92 -2.52
CA SER A 106 -15.76 -1.46 -1.15
C SER A 106 -15.71 -2.64 -0.17
N ASN A 107 -15.18 -2.39 1.03
CA ASN A 107 -15.26 -3.34 2.15
C ASN A 107 -16.72 -3.65 2.56
N LYS A 108 -17.67 -2.72 2.35
CA LYS A 108 -19.11 -2.91 2.59
C LYS A 108 -19.77 -3.80 1.52
N GLU A 109 -19.24 -3.80 0.30
CA GLU A 109 -19.80 -4.57 -0.83
C GLU A 109 -19.33 -6.03 -0.82
N ASN A 110 -18.03 -6.25 -0.62
CA ASN A 110 -17.46 -7.59 -0.57
C ASN A 110 -16.21 -7.59 0.32
N TYR A 111 -16.42 -7.78 1.62
CA TYR A 111 -15.34 -7.79 2.61
C TYR A 111 -14.27 -8.86 2.32
N PRO A 112 -14.60 -10.14 2.04
CA PRO A 112 -13.58 -11.15 1.76
C PRO A 112 -12.68 -10.79 0.58
N LEU A 113 -13.26 -10.27 -0.51
CA LEU A 113 -12.48 -9.87 -1.68
C LEU A 113 -11.63 -8.63 -1.38
N HIS A 114 -12.19 -7.61 -0.72
CA HIS A 114 -11.47 -6.40 -0.34
C HIS A 114 -10.26 -6.72 0.55
N GLU A 115 -10.43 -7.59 1.55
CA GLU A 115 -9.36 -8.05 2.43
C GLU A 115 -8.21 -8.69 1.62
N LYS A 116 -8.51 -9.60 0.69
CA LYS A 116 -7.47 -10.24 -0.14
C LYS A 116 -6.75 -9.25 -1.03
N VAL A 117 -7.47 -8.34 -1.69
CA VAL A 117 -6.87 -7.32 -2.56
C VAL A 117 -6.00 -6.35 -1.75
N PHE A 118 -6.43 -5.98 -0.54
CA PHE A 118 -5.64 -5.16 0.37
C PHE A 118 -4.34 -5.87 0.79
N ILE A 119 -4.39 -7.17 1.13
CA ILE A 119 -3.20 -7.96 1.44
C ILE A 119 -2.24 -8.01 0.23
N ILE A 120 -2.76 -8.21 -0.98
CA ILE A 120 -1.95 -8.20 -2.21
C ILE A 120 -1.28 -6.84 -2.40
N PHE A 121 -2.02 -5.74 -2.21
CA PHE A 121 -1.46 -4.38 -2.28
C PHE A 121 -0.31 -4.19 -1.29
N MET A 122 -0.51 -4.54 -0.01
CA MET A 122 0.49 -4.39 1.05
C MET A 122 1.75 -5.22 0.78
N THR A 123 1.57 -6.51 0.50
CA THR A 123 2.68 -7.44 0.23
C THR A 123 3.47 -7.06 -1.02
N THR A 124 2.77 -6.65 -2.09
CA THR A 124 3.42 -6.24 -3.34
C THR A 124 4.15 -4.91 -3.18
N SER A 125 3.59 -3.94 -2.46
CA SER A 125 4.23 -2.64 -2.22
C SER A 125 5.55 -2.79 -1.44
N LEU A 126 5.56 -3.60 -0.38
CA LEU A 126 6.78 -3.93 0.37
C LEU A 126 7.81 -4.66 -0.50
N SER A 127 7.36 -5.66 -1.27
CA SER A 127 8.22 -6.42 -2.17
C SER A 127 8.84 -5.54 -3.25
N TYR A 128 8.04 -4.63 -3.83
CA TYR A 128 8.48 -3.66 -4.83
C TYR A 128 9.56 -2.72 -4.28
N MET A 129 9.34 -2.15 -3.08
CA MET A 129 10.32 -1.28 -2.43
C MET A 129 11.63 -2.02 -2.13
N LEU A 130 11.55 -3.24 -1.59
CA LEU A 130 12.72 -4.07 -1.33
C LEU A 130 13.48 -4.41 -2.62
N ALA A 131 12.76 -4.84 -3.66
CA ALA A 131 13.34 -5.18 -4.96
C ALA A 131 14.01 -3.94 -5.60
N THR A 132 13.42 -2.76 -5.46
CA THR A 132 13.98 -1.49 -5.95
C THR A 132 15.28 -1.15 -5.21
N LEU A 133 15.32 -1.27 -3.88
CA LEU A 133 16.54 -1.05 -3.09
C LEU A 133 17.65 -2.06 -3.46
N LYS A 134 17.30 -3.33 -3.66
CA LYS A 134 18.25 -4.35 -4.13
C LYS A 134 18.75 -4.07 -5.54
N LEU A 135 17.87 -3.65 -6.45
CA LEU A 135 18.22 -3.27 -7.82
C LEU A 135 19.20 -2.09 -7.82
N LEU A 136 18.95 -1.05 -7.02
CA LEU A 136 19.84 0.11 -6.92
C LEU A 136 21.24 -0.29 -6.44
N LYS A 137 21.36 -1.17 -5.44
CA LYS A 137 22.67 -1.72 -5.01
C LYS A 137 23.36 -2.51 -6.13
N ILE A 138 22.60 -3.21 -6.98
CA ILE A 138 23.15 -3.92 -8.14
C ILE A 138 23.54 -2.95 -9.26
N LEU A 139 22.90 -1.81 -9.42
CA LEU A 139 23.25 -0.83 -10.45
C LEU A 139 24.40 0.08 -10.03
N GLN A 140 24.48 0.41 -8.73
CA GLN A 140 25.45 1.35 -8.16
C GLN A 140 26.24 0.65 -7.02
N PRO A 141 27.31 -0.10 -7.34
CA PRO A 141 28.10 -0.84 -6.34
C PRO A 141 28.87 0.11 -5.41
N ASP A 142 29.45 1.16 -5.99
CA ASP A 142 30.30 2.15 -5.31
C ASP A 142 29.45 3.21 -4.59
N GLY A 143 28.13 3.02 -4.57
CA GLY A 143 27.17 3.91 -3.95
C GLY A 143 26.64 5.02 -4.86
N PRO A 144 25.81 5.91 -4.29
CA PRO A 144 25.23 7.07 -4.98
C PRO A 144 26.34 7.96 -5.56
N GLN A 145 26.17 8.41 -6.80
CA GLN A 145 27.19 9.23 -7.48
C GLN A 145 27.00 10.72 -7.23
N THR A 146 25.81 11.12 -6.77
CA THR A 146 25.47 12.51 -6.47
C THR A 146 24.86 12.64 -5.07
N PRO A 147 25.01 13.80 -4.41
CA PRO A 147 24.40 14.04 -3.10
C PRO A 147 22.86 13.89 -3.13
N ASN A 148 22.23 14.24 -4.26
CA ASN A 148 20.79 14.06 -4.44
C ASN A 148 20.38 12.58 -4.47
N GLU A 149 21.18 11.72 -5.11
CA GLU A 149 20.95 10.27 -5.11
C GLU A 149 21.13 9.67 -3.72
N GLU A 150 22.10 10.16 -2.95
CA GLU A 150 22.32 9.72 -1.57
C GLU A 150 21.13 10.06 -0.67
N SER A 151 20.69 11.31 -0.68
CA SER A 151 19.49 11.72 0.04
C SER A 151 18.27 10.91 -0.39
N SER A 152 18.08 10.70 -1.71
CA SER A 152 16.99 9.88 -2.24
C SER A 152 17.03 8.44 -1.72
N LEU A 153 18.22 7.82 -1.66
CA LEU A 153 18.38 6.47 -1.14
C LEU A 153 18.06 6.41 0.36
N ARG A 154 18.52 7.39 1.14
CA ARG A 154 18.21 7.50 2.57
C ARG A 154 16.70 7.63 2.82
N TYR A 155 16.01 8.48 2.06
CA TYR A 155 14.55 8.60 2.16
C TYR A 155 13.84 7.29 1.79
N LYS A 156 14.26 6.61 0.70
CA LYS A 156 13.68 5.32 0.31
C LYS A 156 13.84 4.25 1.40
N GLN A 157 15.02 4.20 2.04
CA GLN A 157 15.27 3.28 3.15
C GLN A 157 14.43 3.62 4.39
N ALA A 158 14.34 4.91 4.74
CA ALA A 158 13.52 5.37 5.86
C ALA A 158 12.03 5.05 5.65
N PHE A 159 11.49 5.33 4.45
CA PHE A 159 10.11 4.98 4.12
C PHE A 159 9.86 3.48 4.10
N PHE A 160 10.82 2.69 3.64
CA PHE A 160 10.71 1.23 3.69
C PHE A 160 10.69 0.71 5.14
N ALA A 161 11.58 1.21 6.00
CA ALA A 161 11.59 0.84 7.42
C ALA A 161 10.28 1.23 8.13
N LEU A 162 9.79 2.45 7.88
CA LEU A 162 8.51 2.92 8.40
C LEU A 162 7.34 2.08 7.89
N SER A 163 7.36 1.68 6.62
CA SER A 163 6.34 0.83 6.01
C SER A 163 6.33 -0.59 6.62
N ILE A 164 7.50 -1.17 6.90
CA ILE A 164 7.60 -2.44 7.63
C ILE A 164 7.06 -2.29 9.05
N ALA A 165 7.52 -1.27 9.79
CA ALA A 165 7.10 -1.05 11.18
C ALA A 165 5.58 -0.87 11.29
N SER A 166 5.00 -0.07 10.39
CA SER A 166 3.53 0.11 10.32
C SER A 166 2.80 -1.16 9.91
N THR A 167 3.33 -1.97 8.99
CA THR A 167 2.71 -3.25 8.60
C THR A 167 2.74 -4.25 9.75
N VAL A 168 3.85 -4.36 10.48
CA VAL A 168 3.94 -5.21 11.68
C VAL A 168 2.96 -4.74 12.75
N GLY A 169 2.91 -3.43 13.00
CA GLY A 169 1.92 -2.84 13.92
C GLY A 169 0.49 -3.19 13.53
N LEU A 170 0.13 -3.01 12.24
CA LEU A 170 -1.18 -3.36 11.71
C LEU A 170 -1.54 -4.83 11.96
N ILE A 171 -0.62 -5.76 11.66
CA ILE A 171 -0.84 -7.20 11.89
C ILE A 171 -1.04 -7.48 13.38
N LEU A 172 -0.22 -6.92 14.26
CA LEU A 172 -0.34 -7.11 15.71
C LEU A 172 -1.68 -6.59 16.24
N PHE A 173 -2.09 -5.38 15.84
CA PHE A 173 -3.38 -4.81 16.23
C PHE A 173 -4.55 -5.59 15.65
N PHE A 174 -4.45 -6.05 14.40
CA PHE A 174 -5.49 -6.85 13.76
C PHE A 174 -5.66 -8.21 14.44
N LEU A 175 -4.56 -8.91 14.75
CA LEU A 175 -4.60 -10.16 15.50
C LEU A 175 -5.14 -9.93 16.91
N LYS A 176 -4.66 -8.90 17.62
CA LYS A 176 -5.18 -8.54 18.95
C LYS A 176 -6.69 -8.27 18.89
N HIS A 177 -7.17 -7.49 17.92
CA HIS A 177 -8.60 -7.24 17.75
C HIS A 177 -9.37 -8.54 17.50
N ARG A 178 -8.86 -9.43 16.65
CA ARG A 178 -9.54 -10.70 16.33
C ARG A 178 -9.52 -11.71 17.49
N PHE A 179 -8.48 -11.74 18.31
CA PHE A 179 -8.37 -12.66 19.44
C PHE A 179 -9.01 -12.12 20.73
N LEU A 180 -9.05 -10.79 20.92
CA LEU A 180 -9.54 -10.14 22.14
C LEU A 180 -10.98 -9.63 22.02
N CYS A 181 -11.54 -9.53 20.80
CA CYS A 181 -12.98 -9.41 20.63
C CYS A 181 -13.64 -10.76 20.96
N GLN A 182 -13.88 -10.99 22.25
CA GLN A 182 -15.01 -11.81 22.68
C GLN A 182 -16.28 -11.24 22.06
N ASP A 183 -17.13 -12.11 21.51
CA ASP A 183 -18.48 -11.77 21.07
C ASP A 183 -19.21 -11.03 22.21
N LEU A 184 -19.55 -9.75 22.03
CA LEU A 184 -20.65 -9.11 22.78
C LEU A 184 -22.00 -9.61 22.24
N GLY A 185 -22.06 -10.91 21.95
CA GLY A 185 -23.20 -11.68 21.48
C GLY A 185 -23.69 -12.63 22.56
N THR A 186 -23.66 -12.22 23.82
CA THR A 186 -24.65 -12.70 24.81
C THR A 186 -25.64 -11.57 25.03
N VAL A 187 -26.64 -11.51 24.15
CA VAL A 187 -27.97 -11.11 24.60
C VAL A 187 -28.43 -12.25 25.52
N ASP A 188 -27.97 -12.24 26.77
CA ASP A 188 -28.71 -12.87 27.85
C ASP A 188 -29.87 -11.93 28.20
N GLY A 189 -30.84 -11.87 27.29
CA GLY A 189 -32.21 -11.51 27.68
C GLY A 189 -32.81 -12.77 28.32
N PRO A 190 -33.28 -12.74 29.57
CA PRO A 190 -34.06 -13.86 30.07
C PRO A 190 -35.35 -13.94 29.25
N CYS A 191 -35.74 -15.15 28.86
CA CYS A 191 -37.11 -15.41 28.46
C CYS A 191 -38.04 -15.04 29.62
N ALA A 192 -38.75 -13.91 29.50
CA ALA A 192 -40.07 -13.62 30.07
C ALA A 192 -40.58 -12.29 29.50
#